data_AF-A0AA39N1Z8-F1
#
_entry.id   AF-A0AA39N1Z8-F1
#
_cell.length_a   1.000
_cell.length_b   1.000
_cell.length_c   1.000
_cell.angle_alpha   90.00
_cell.angle_beta   90.00
_cell.angle_gamma   90.00
#
_symmetry.space_group_name_H-M   'P 1'
#
loop_
_entity.id
_entity.type
_entity.pdbx_description
1 polymer ?
#
loop_
_entity_poly.entity_id
_entity_poly.type
_entity_poly.pdbx_seq_one_letter_code
_entity_poly.pdbx_strand_id
1 'polypeptide(L)'
;MFSQILCAFSMLIIAAISLVLNVKAYGHQLPAAAKSLIFNTNDKSARQTVHNSAFYWANAIILVGTQLFKVPIRDFEESTFWKELDLAGGKGSHDDNPIVLEGISSAEFESLLRVIHMHDSGNFDPQVLISALKLSTSWQLIDARNKTIQQLHPMISTHFAMLVDLGTTYFVLPWLQLGLYKLVERGIRITDAEATYFRRDSILKVWEAQERVREGGSDPLNTVFDVFNAEIRKVERESNVYGAVTVSGWPPERSLVRTAAATTSAGAIISPSYGYSQRRQVPLTQSLRRY
;
A
#
# COMPACT_ATOMS: atom_id res chain seq x y z
N MET A 1 -39.69 34.23 -38.31
CA MET A 1 -38.61 34.20 -37.28
C MET A 1 -37.30 33.57 -37.76
N PHE A 2 -37.26 32.64 -38.72
CA PHE A 2 -35.98 32.03 -39.15
C PHE A 2 -35.08 32.92 -40.05
N SER A 3 -35.64 33.91 -40.77
CA SER A 3 -34.85 34.77 -41.68
C SER A 3 -33.96 35.80 -40.95
N GLN A 4 -34.37 36.29 -39.78
CA GLN A 4 -33.58 37.28 -39.02
C GLN A 4 -32.38 36.67 -38.30
N ILE A 5 -32.46 35.39 -37.90
CA ILE A 5 -31.37 34.69 -37.20
C ILE A 5 -30.25 34.33 -38.19
N LEU A 6 -30.58 33.90 -39.40
CA LEU A 6 -29.57 33.60 -40.43
C LEU A 6 -28.78 34.85 -40.86
N CYS A 7 -29.44 36.02 -40.90
CA CYS A 7 -28.80 37.28 -41.29
C CYS A 7 -27.82 37.79 -40.21
N ALA A 8 -28.15 37.61 -38.93
CA ALA A 8 -27.29 37.99 -37.82
C ALA A 8 -26.00 37.13 -37.75
N PHE A 9 -26.10 35.82 -38.01
CA PHE A 9 -24.93 34.95 -38.03
C PHE A 9 -24.00 35.22 -39.22
N SER A 10 -24.56 35.52 -40.40
CA SER A 10 -23.78 35.93 -41.58
C SER A 10 -22.93 37.18 -41.31
N MET A 11 -23.52 38.21 -40.70
CA MET A 11 -22.82 39.45 -40.39
C MET A 11 -21.72 39.26 -39.34
N LEU A 12 -21.92 38.36 -38.37
CA LEU A 12 -20.95 38.08 -37.31
C LEU A 12 -19.74 37.28 -37.84
N ILE A 13 -19.98 36.35 -38.77
CA ILE A 13 -18.92 35.59 -39.44
C ILE A 13 -18.13 36.50 -40.40
N ILE A 14 -18.79 37.39 -41.15
CA ILE A 14 -18.11 38.36 -42.02
C ILE A 14 -17.29 39.36 -41.20
N ALA A 15 -17.78 39.80 -40.03
CA ALA A 15 -17.03 40.68 -39.13
C ALA A 15 -15.80 39.97 -38.52
N ALA A 16 -15.93 38.70 -38.12
CA ALA A 16 -14.82 37.93 -37.57
C ALA A 16 -13.74 37.62 -38.63
N ILE A 17 -14.15 37.27 -39.85
CA ILE A 17 -13.22 37.04 -40.97
C ILE A 17 -12.55 38.36 -41.39
N SER A 18 -13.27 39.48 -41.38
CA SER A 18 -12.68 40.80 -41.62
C SER A 18 -11.68 41.19 -40.54
N LEU A 19 -11.94 40.88 -39.26
CA LEU A 19 -11.01 41.15 -38.15
C LEU A 19 -9.72 40.33 -38.27
N VAL A 20 -9.83 39.04 -38.63
CA VAL A 20 -8.68 38.13 -38.79
C VAL A 20 -7.85 38.45 -40.03
N LEU A 21 -8.48 38.84 -41.14
CA LEU A 21 -7.77 39.27 -42.35
C LEU A 21 -7.13 40.65 -42.18
N ASN A 22 -7.72 41.55 -41.41
CA ASN A 22 -7.15 42.89 -41.16
C ASN A 22 -5.93 42.84 -40.23
N VAL A 23 -5.88 41.88 -39.29
CA VAL A 23 -4.70 41.65 -38.44
C VAL A 23 -3.51 41.10 -39.23
N LYS A 24 -3.75 40.38 -40.33
CA LYS A 24 -2.68 39.82 -41.18
C LYS A 24 -2.13 40.81 -42.23
N ALA A 25 -2.86 41.88 -42.54
CA ALA A 25 -2.48 42.88 -43.54
C ALA A 25 -1.70 44.10 -42.97
N TYR A 26 -1.82 44.39 -41.67
CA TYR A 26 -1.09 45.49 -41.01
C TYR A 26 0.13 45.00 -40.20
N GLY A 27 0.95 44.15 -40.83
CA GLY A 27 2.21 43.67 -40.27
C GLY A 27 3.32 44.73 -40.15
N HIS A 28 3.09 45.99 -40.51
CA HIS A 28 4.08 47.05 -40.33
C HIS A 28 3.44 48.34 -39.80
N GLN A 29 3.97 48.79 -38.65
CA GLN A 29 3.72 50.05 -37.95
C GLN A 29 2.41 50.18 -37.16
N LEU A 30 2.39 49.57 -35.96
CA LEU A 30 1.55 50.03 -34.86
C LEU A 30 2.04 51.41 -34.34
N PRO A 31 1.13 52.38 -34.12
CA PRO A 31 1.47 53.69 -33.58
C PRO A 31 2.03 53.58 -32.15
N ALA A 32 3.02 54.41 -31.81
CA ALA A 32 3.79 54.35 -30.58
C ALA A 32 2.93 54.36 -29.28
N ALA A 33 1.72 54.91 -29.33
CA ALA A 33 0.78 54.93 -28.20
C ALA A 33 0.10 53.57 -27.91
N ALA A 34 0.08 52.64 -28.86
CA ALA A 34 -0.44 51.28 -28.65
C ALA A 34 0.63 50.31 -28.12
N LYS A 35 1.92 50.65 -28.26
CA LYS A 35 3.02 49.88 -27.65
C LYS A 35 3.12 50.05 -26.14
N SER A 36 2.60 51.14 -25.57
CA SER A 36 2.62 51.37 -24.12
C SER A 36 1.48 50.67 -23.36
N LEU A 37 0.50 50.09 -24.06
CA LEU A 37 -0.64 49.38 -23.47
C LEU A 37 -0.54 47.84 -23.58
N ILE A 38 0.47 47.33 -24.29
CA ILE A 38 0.74 45.90 -24.41
C ILE A 38 2.06 45.64 -23.68
N PHE A 39 1.96 45.28 -22.39
CA PHE A 39 3.07 44.93 -21.50
C PHE A 39 4.05 46.07 -21.15
N ASN A 40 3.62 46.95 -20.24
CA ASN A 40 4.56 47.69 -19.39
C ASN A 40 5.27 46.69 -18.45
N THR A 41 6.35 46.07 -18.92
CA THR A 41 7.21 45.13 -18.16
C THR A 41 8.29 45.85 -17.37
N ASN A 42 7.95 46.96 -16.71
CA ASN A 42 8.88 47.63 -15.79
C ASN A 42 8.34 47.80 -14.38
N ASP A 43 7.30 47.06 -14.02
CA ASP A 43 6.97 46.84 -12.61
C ASP A 43 7.85 45.69 -12.07
N LYS A 44 9.06 46.05 -11.63
CA LYS A 44 9.93 45.20 -10.78
C LYS A 44 9.44 45.19 -9.32
N SER A 45 8.14 45.32 -9.06
CA SER A 45 7.58 44.73 -7.86
C SER A 45 7.65 43.22 -8.03
N ALA A 46 8.68 42.60 -7.46
CA ALA A 46 8.91 41.16 -7.51
C ALA A 46 7.59 40.46 -7.15
N ARG A 47 6.92 39.87 -8.14
CA ARG A 47 5.73 39.06 -7.89
C ARG A 47 6.17 37.95 -6.95
N GLN A 48 5.77 38.05 -5.69
CA GLN A 48 6.13 37.07 -4.68
C GLN A 48 5.54 35.73 -5.13
N THR A 49 6.42 34.81 -5.51
CA THR A 49 6.02 33.46 -5.86
C THR A 49 5.59 32.76 -4.58
N VAL A 50 4.28 32.51 -4.46
CA VAL A 50 3.70 31.79 -3.31
C VAL A 50 3.50 30.34 -3.73
N HIS A 51 4.13 29.41 -2.99
CA HIS A 51 3.91 27.99 -3.19
C HIS A 51 2.47 27.62 -2.82
N ASN A 52 1.83 26.80 -3.65
CA ASN A 52 0.51 26.27 -3.35
C ASN A 52 0.64 25.17 -2.29
N SER A 53 0.15 25.40 -1.08
CA SER A 53 0.29 24.45 0.03
C SER A 53 -0.38 23.09 -0.20
N ALA A 54 -1.37 22.99 -1.09
CA ALA A 54 -2.05 21.74 -1.39
C ALA A 54 -1.27 20.84 -2.36
N PHE A 55 -0.46 21.43 -3.25
CA PHE A 55 0.21 20.71 -4.34
C PHE A 55 1.74 20.87 -4.37
N TYR A 56 2.31 21.73 -3.53
CA TYR A 56 3.75 21.91 -3.38
C TYR A 56 4.25 21.12 -2.17
N TRP A 57 4.45 19.82 -2.36
CA TRP A 57 4.79 18.89 -1.28
C TRP A 57 6.26 18.96 -0.89
N ALA A 58 6.52 18.77 0.41
CA ALA A 58 7.87 18.56 0.91
C ALA A 58 8.37 17.17 0.50
N ASN A 59 9.64 17.09 0.09
CA ASN A 59 10.27 15.85 -0.34
C ASN A 59 11.48 15.56 0.54
N ALA A 60 11.78 14.27 0.70
CA ALA A 60 13.01 13.78 1.29
C ALA A 60 13.88 13.11 0.20
N ILE A 61 15.19 13.26 0.33
CA ILE A 61 16.20 12.58 -0.47
C ILE A 61 16.78 11.43 0.34
N ILE A 62 16.63 10.22 -0.19
CA ILE A 62 16.97 8.97 0.47
C ILE A 62 18.03 8.25 -0.38
N LEU A 63 19.14 7.87 0.25
CA LEU A 63 20.19 7.05 -0.36
C LEU A 63 19.97 5.59 0.02
N VAL A 64 19.78 4.72 -0.98
CA VAL A 64 19.68 3.26 -0.80
C VAL A 64 20.71 2.59 -1.69
N GLY A 65 21.69 1.92 -1.09
CA GLY A 65 22.86 1.43 -1.81
C GLY A 65 23.62 2.59 -2.45
N THR A 66 23.62 2.65 -3.78
CA THR A 66 24.29 3.71 -4.57
C THR A 66 23.32 4.66 -5.26
N GLN A 67 22.02 4.57 -4.99
CA GLN A 67 20.97 5.31 -5.70
C GLN A 67 20.26 6.29 -4.77
N LEU A 68 20.07 7.52 -5.26
CA LEU A 68 19.29 8.56 -4.60
C LEU A 68 17.85 8.53 -5.09
N PHE A 69 16.92 8.53 -4.14
CA PHE A 69 15.48 8.58 -4.37
C PHE A 69 14.93 9.87 -3.77
N LYS A 70 14.17 10.62 -4.55
CA LYS A 70 13.45 11.80 -4.07
C LYS A 70 11.96 11.49 -3.98
N VAL A 71 11.42 11.49 -2.77
CA VAL A 71 10.05 11.04 -2.49
C VAL A 71 9.29 12.03 -1.61
N PRO A 72 7.96 12.15 -1.74
CA PRO A 72 7.16 12.99 -0.85
C PRO A 72 7.18 12.47 0.59
N ILE A 73 7.42 13.35 1.57
CA ILE A 73 7.51 12.97 2.99
C ILE A 73 6.17 12.40 3.50
N ARG A 74 5.06 12.98 3.04
CA ARG A 74 3.70 12.60 3.42
C ARG A 74 3.40 11.11 3.29
N ASP A 75 4.05 10.41 2.34
CA ASP A 75 3.76 9.00 2.07
C ASP A 75 4.36 8.07 3.15
N PHE A 76 5.19 8.63 4.04
CA PHE A 76 5.85 7.93 5.14
C PHE A 76 5.51 8.51 6.52
N GLU A 77 4.75 9.62 6.58
CA GLU A 77 4.46 10.37 7.82
C GLU A 77 3.74 9.56 8.89
N GLU A 78 2.99 8.53 8.53
CA GLU A 78 2.26 7.71 9.51
C GLU A 78 3.17 6.70 10.22
N SER A 79 4.29 6.34 9.60
CA SER A 79 5.24 5.36 10.11
C SER A 79 6.06 5.89 11.28
N THR A 80 6.14 5.09 12.34
CA THR A 80 7.02 5.36 13.49
C THR A 80 8.49 5.34 13.10
N PHE A 81 8.91 4.39 12.27
CA PHE A 81 10.27 4.27 11.76
C PHE A 81 10.74 5.57 11.09
N TRP A 82 9.90 6.14 10.22
CA TRP A 82 10.24 7.36 9.49
C TRP A 82 10.23 8.62 10.36
N LYS A 83 9.42 8.65 11.44
CA LYS A 83 9.44 9.74 12.43
C LYS A 83 10.73 9.77 13.24
N GLU A 84 11.33 8.62 13.50
CA GLU A 84 12.57 8.51 14.26
C GLU A 84 13.80 8.94 13.46
N LEU A 85 13.69 9.07 12.14
CA LEU A 85 14.82 9.27 11.22
C LEU A 85 15.41 10.70 11.19
N ASP A 86 15.15 11.50 12.23
CA ASP A 86 15.59 12.90 12.41
C ASP A 86 15.40 13.77 11.14
N LEU A 87 14.17 13.77 10.62
CA LEU A 87 13.77 14.66 9.53
C LEU A 87 13.87 16.15 9.93
N ALA A 88 13.88 16.46 11.24
CA ALA A 88 13.94 17.81 11.78
C ALA A 88 15.36 18.40 11.78
N GLY A 89 16.40 17.57 11.79
CA GLY A 89 17.81 17.97 11.69
C GLY A 89 18.28 18.41 10.30
N GLY A 90 17.38 18.49 9.31
CA GLY A 90 17.71 18.86 7.93
C GLY A 90 18.34 17.73 7.10
N LYS A 91 18.34 16.49 7.61
CA LYS A 91 18.77 15.31 6.86
C LYS A 91 17.75 14.97 5.77
N GLY A 92 18.22 14.67 4.57
CA GLY A 92 17.40 14.39 3.41
C GLY A 92 16.89 15.63 2.67
N SER A 93 17.40 16.83 2.98
CA SER A 93 17.02 18.07 2.25
C SER A 93 17.79 18.27 0.94
N HIS A 94 18.98 17.67 0.81
CA HIS A 94 19.90 17.81 -0.34
C HIS A 94 20.61 16.49 -0.66
N ASP A 95 21.10 16.36 -1.90
CA ASP A 95 21.81 15.17 -2.39
C ASP A 95 23.12 14.91 -1.61
N ASP A 96 23.75 15.97 -1.08
CA ASP A 96 24.98 15.89 -0.28
C ASP A 96 24.74 15.48 1.18
N ASN A 97 23.48 15.50 1.64
CA ASN A 97 23.09 15.07 3.00
C ASN A 97 21.83 14.20 2.96
N PRO A 98 21.87 13.03 2.30
CA PRO A 98 20.70 12.18 2.14
C PRO A 98 20.39 11.40 3.43
N ILE A 99 19.16 10.90 3.51
CA ILE A 99 18.80 9.87 4.47
C ILE A 99 19.34 8.53 3.97
N VAL A 100 20.36 7.99 4.64
CA VAL A 100 20.93 6.69 4.26
C VAL A 100 20.11 5.56 4.88
N LEU A 101 19.60 4.66 4.04
CA LEU A 101 19.00 3.39 4.47
C LEU A 101 19.95 2.23 4.23
N GLU A 102 20.33 1.54 5.30
CA GLU A 102 21.19 0.37 5.27
C GLU A 102 20.37 -0.93 5.36
N GLY A 103 20.93 -2.04 4.89
CA GLY A 103 20.32 -3.37 5.00
C GLY A 103 19.21 -3.67 3.99
N ILE A 104 18.99 -2.79 3.02
CA ILE A 104 18.04 -3.01 1.91
C ILE A 104 18.70 -2.64 0.57
N SER A 105 18.29 -3.32 -0.49
CA SER A 105 18.72 -3.00 -1.86
C SER A 105 17.88 -1.89 -2.49
N SER A 106 18.45 -1.20 -3.48
CA SER A 106 17.72 -0.17 -4.24
C SER A 106 16.49 -0.75 -4.95
N ALA A 107 16.57 -2.01 -5.41
CA ALA A 107 15.45 -2.69 -6.07
C ALA A 107 14.28 -3.03 -5.11
N GLU A 108 14.58 -3.41 -3.86
CA GLU A 108 13.53 -3.59 -2.85
C GLU A 108 12.84 -2.27 -2.53
N PHE A 109 13.60 -1.19 -2.38
CA PHE A 109 13.04 0.14 -2.13
C PHE A 109 12.20 0.62 -3.31
N GLU A 110 12.68 0.44 -4.54
CA GLU A 110 11.92 0.75 -5.75
C GLU A 110 10.61 -0.05 -5.80
N SER A 111 10.63 -1.32 -5.40
CA SER A 111 9.42 -2.16 -5.34
C SER A 111 8.35 -1.56 -4.43
N LEU A 112 8.74 -1.05 -3.26
CA LEU A 112 7.83 -0.36 -2.34
C LEU A 112 7.28 0.92 -2.98
N LEU A 113 8.14 1.76 -3.56
CA LEU A 113 7.73 3.02 -4.19
C LEU A 113 6.77 2.80 -5.35
N ARG A 114 6.96 1.73 -6.13
CA ARG A 114 6.03 1.32 -7.18
C ARG A 114 4.64 1.03 -6.62
N VAL A 115 4.54 0.33 -5.48
CA VAL A 115 3.22 0.11 -4.85
C VAL A 115 2.61 1.40 -4.33
N ILE A 116 3.41 2.29 -3.70
CA ILE A 116 2.91 3.56 -3.15
C ILE A 116 2.39 4.47 -4.26
N HIS A 117 3.18 4.69 -5.31
CA HIS A 117 2.92 5.74 -6.30
C HIS A 117 2.24 5.27 -7.57
N MET A 118 2.41 3.99 -7.96
CA MET A 118 1.80 3.50 -9.19
C MET A 118 0.40 2.98 -8.86
N HIS A 119 -0.60 3.72 -9.33
CA HIS A 119 -1.98 3.29 -9.35
C HIS A 119 -2.17 2.35 -10.55
N ASP A 120 -2.32 1.06 -10.24
CA ASP A 120 -3.15 0.08 -10.96
C ASP A 120 -2.78 -0.35 -12.40
N SER A 121 -1.62 0.05 -12.95
CA SER A 121 -1.26 -0.28 -14.35
C SER A 121 -0.03 -1.18 -14.54
N GLY A 122 0.65 -1.58 -13.47
CA GLY A 122 1.74 -2.54 -13.56
C GLY A 122 1.23 -3.97 -13.40
N ASN A 123 1.42 -4.83 -14.39
CA ASN A 123 1.53 -6.27 -14.12
C ASN A 123 2.79 -6.46 -13.27
N PHE A 124 2.63 -6.37 -11.95
CA PHE A 124 3.72 -6.58 -11.02
C PHE A 124 4.09 -8.06 -11.00
N ASP A 125 5.39 -8.34 -11.04
CA ASP A 125 5.89 -9.67 -10.69
C ASP A 125 5.58 -9.93 -9.20
N PRO A 126 5.12 -11.14 -8.81
CA PRO A 126 4.93 -11.50 -7.41
C PRO A 126 6.12 -11.17 -6.50
N GLN A 127 7.36 -11.27 -7.00
CA GLN A 127 8.57 -10.95 -6.23
C GLN A 127 8.70 -9.46 -5.90
N VAL A 128 8.23 -8.58 -6.79
CA VAL A 128 8.16 -7.13 -6.54
C VAL A 128 7.17 -6.85 -5.41
N LEU A 129 5.99 -7.50 -5.45
CA LEU A 129 4.98 -7.35 -4.40
C LEU A 129 5.44 -7.96 -3.07
N ILE A 130 6.13 -9.10 -3.07
CA ILE A 130 6.70 -9.69 -1.84
C ILE A 130 7.76 -8.75 -1.24
N SER A 131 8.62 -8.15 -2.07
CA SER A 131 9.62 -7.17 -1.62
C SER A 131 8.96 -5.91 -1.03
N ALA A 132 7.90 -5.41 -1.66
CA ALA A 132 7.10 -4.31 -1.13
C ALA A 132 6.40 -4.68 0.18
N LEU A 133 5.87 -5.90 0.30
CA LEU A 133 5.23 -6.41 1.51
C LEU A 133 6.21 -6.48 2.68
N LYS A 134 7.45 -6.92 2.42
CA LYS A 134 8.54 -6.94 3.40
C LYS A 134 8.80 -5.55 3.97
N LEU A 135 9.04 -4.56 3.12
CA LEU A 135 9.38 -3.21 3.57
C LEU A 135 8.18 -2.50 4.23
N SER A 136 6.99 -2.61 3.63
CA SER A 136 5.78 -2.01 4.20
C SER A 136 5.40 -2.59 5.56
N THR A 137 5.63 -3.90 5.78
CA THR A 137 5.46 -4.52 7.10
C THR A 137 6.55 -4.05 8.06
N SER A 138 7.82 -4.06 7.64
CA SER A 138 8.96 -3.68 8.49
C SER A 138 8.90 -2.23 8.97
N TRP A 139 8.41 -1.33 8.12
CA TRP A 139 8.26 0.09 8.42
C TRP A 139 6.84 0.49 8.79
N GLN A 140 5.93 -0.46 9.01
CA GLN A 140 4.55 -0.21 9.43
C GLN A 140 3.82 0.79 8.52
N LEU A 141 4.04 0.68 7.21
CA LEU A 141 3.32 1.46 6.19
C LEU A 141 2.00 0.74 5.87
N ILE A 142 0.98 1.00 6.69
CA ILE A 142 -0.29 0.24 6.70
C ILE A 142 -0.98 0.26 5.33
N ASP A 143 -1.11 1.43 4.72
CA ASP A 143 -1.78 1.55 3.41
C ASP A 143 -1.04 0.82 2.29
N ALA A 144 0.29 1.01 2.23
CA ALA A 144 1.15 0.32 1.26
C ALA A 144 1.08 -1.20 1.46
N ARG A 145 1.09 -1.67 2.71
CA ARG A 145 0.96 -3.08 3.07
C ARG A 145 -0.37 -3.65 2.59
N ASN A 146 -1.48 -2.98 2.88
CA ASN A 146 -2.81 -3.45 2.52
C ASN A 146 -3.01 -3.46 1.00
N LYS A 147 -2.54 -2.43 0.29
CA LYS A 147 -2.54 -2.39 -1.18
C LYS A 147 -1.71 -3.54 -1.77
N THR A 148 -0.53 -3.80 -1.20
CA THR A 148 0.32 -4.93 -1.62
C THR A 148 -0.40 -6.27 -1.45
N ILE A 149 -1.04 -6.50 -0.29
CA ILE A 149 -1.78 -7.74 -0.02
C ILE A 149 -2.94 -7.93 -1.01
N GLN A 150 -3.69 -6.86 -1.30
CA GLN A 150 -4.79 -6.91 -2.26
C GLN A 150 -4.34 -7.26 -3.68
N GLN A 151 -3.18 -6.74 -4.11
CA GLN A 151 -2.62 -7.03 -5.43
C GLN A 151 -1.97 -8.43 -5.49
N LEU A 152 -1.30 -8.85 -4.42
CA LEU A 152 -0.57 -10.12 -4.39
C LEU A 152 -1.50 -11.32 -4.20
N HIS A 153 -2.56 -11.19 -3.37
CA HIS A 153 -3.42 -12.31 -3.02
C HIS A 153 -4.01 -13.07 -4.23
N PRO A 154 -4.56 -12.42 -5.27
CA PRO A 154 -5.07 -13.12 -6.45
C PRO A 154 -4.02 -14.01 -7.13
N MET A 155 -2.75 -13.59 -7.12
CA MET A 155 -1.63 -14.29 -7.78
C MET A 155 -1.19 -15.55 -7.03
N ILE A 156 -1.38 -15.57 -5.70
CA ILE A 156 -0.89 -16.65 -4.83
C ILE A 156 -2.01 -17.44 -4.14
N SER A 157 -3.28 -17.09 -4.37
CA SER A 157 -4.45 -17.68 -3.68
C SER A 157 -4.58 -19.20 -3.78
N THR A 158 -3.98 -19.81 -4.82
CA THR A 158 -3.95 -21.26 -5.05
C THR A 158 -2.67 -21.94 -4.55
N HIS A 159 -1.67 -21.19 -4.14
CA HIS A 159 -0.38 -21.67 -3.63
C HIS A 159 -0.41 -21.74 -2.10
N PHE A 160 -1.12 -22.72 -1.54
CA PHE A 160 -1.42 -22.76 -0.10
C PHE A 160 -0.19 -22.80 0.81
N ALA A 161 0.88 -23.51 0.42
CA ALA A 161 2.14 -23.50 1.16
C ALA A 161 2.78 -22.11 1.23
N MET A 162 2.75 -21.37 0.11
CA MET A 162 3.24 -19.99 0.04
C MET A 162 2.36 -19.04 0.88
N LEU A 163 1.03 -19.25 0.89
CA LEU A 163 0.14 -18.48 1.79
C LEU A 163 0.50 -18.67 3.27
N VAL A 164 0.82 -19.90 3.68
CA VAL A 164 1.26 -20.18 5.06
C VAL A 164 2.57 -19.46 5.38
N ASP A 165 3.55 -19.56 4.49
CA ASP A 165 4.87 -18.94 4.67
C ASP A 165 4.77 -17.41 4.75
N LEU A 166 4.20 -16.77 3.73
CA LEU A 166 4.04 -15.31 3.68
C LEU A 166 3.10 -14.81 4.79
N GLY A 167 2.03 -15.55 5.10
CA GLY A 167 1.11 -15.22 6.17
C GLY A 167 1.76 -15.25 7.56
N THR A 168 2.67 -16.20 7.77
CA THR A 168 3.47 -16.29 9.01
C THR A 168 4.54 -15.21 9.07
N THR A 169 5.24 -14.98 7.95
CA THR A 169 6.39 -14.07 7.88
C THR A 169 5.99 -12.59 7.94
N TYR A 170 4.89 -12.21 7.29
CA TYR A 170 4.41 -10.82 7.20
C TYR A 170 3.11 -10.57 7.96
N PHE A 171 2.77 -11.47 8.86
CA PHE A 171 1.63 -11.38 9.78
C PHE A 171 0.28 -11.16 9.05
N VAL A 172 0.07 -11.85 7.93
CA VAL A 172 -1.20 -11.82 7.19
C VAL A 172 -2.05 -13.00 7.67
N LEU A 173 -2.78 -12.78 8.76
CA LEU A 173 -3.58 -13.82 9.43
C LEU A 173 -4.51 -14.58 8.47
N PRO A 174 -5.27 -13.93 7.56
CA PRO A 174 -6.15 -14.67 6.66
C PRO A 174 -5.41 -15.60 5.70
N TRP A 175 -4.18 -15.26 5.27
CA TRP A 175 -3.36 -16.13 4.43
C TRP A 175 -2.89 -17.36 5.19
N LEU A 176 -2.41 -17.18 6.43
CA LEU A 176 -2.01 -18.29 7.27
C LEU A 176 -3.17 -19.27 7.47
N GLN A 177 -4.32 -18.75 7.87
CA GLN A 177 -5.48 -19.58 8.16
C GLN A 177 -6.01 -20.29 6.90
N LEU A 178 -6.14 -19.57 5.77
CA LEU A 178 -6.58 -20.15 4.49
C LEU A 178 -5.62 -21.22 3.98
N GLY A 179 -4.32 -20.95 4.02
CA GLY A 179 -3.29 -21.89 3.59
C GLY A 179 -3.32 -23.17 4.42
N LEU A 180 -3.33 -23.05 5.75
CA LEU A 180 -3.41 -24.21 6.65
C LEU A 180 -4.68 -25.02 6.45
N TYR A 181 -5.84 -24.36 6.39
CA TYR A 181 -7.12 -25.01 6.14
C TYR A 181 -7.10 -25.82 4.84
N LYS A 182 -6.66 -25.22 3.73
CA LYS A 182 -6.65 -25.88 2.43
C LYS A 182 -5.65 -27.03 2.36
N LEU A 183 -4.51 -26.92 3.04
CA LEU A 183 -3.54 -28.01 3.14
C LEU A 183 -4.03 -29.17 3.99
N VAL A 184 -4.76 -28.91 5.07
CA VAL A 184 -5.34 -29.96 5.90
C VAL A 184 -6.55 -30.60 5.21
N GLU A 185 -7.45 -29.78 4.64
CA GLU A 185 -8.66 -30.22 3.92
C GLU A 185 -8.33 -31.16 2.75
N ARG A 186 -7.28 -30.87 1.96
CA ARG A 186 -6.94 -31.71 0.80
C ARG A 186 -6.47 -33.12 1.18
N GLY A 187 -5.96 -33.33 2.40
CA GLY A 187 -5.49 -34.65 2.87
C GLY A 187 -4.33 -35.27 2.08
N ILE A 188 -3.64 -34.50 1.23
CA ILE A 188 -2.49 -34.97 0.42
C ILE A 188 -1.19 -34.47 1.05
N ARG A 189 -0.18 -35.35 1.06
CA ARG A 189 1.19 -35.06 1.51
C ARG A 189 1.73 -33.75 0.93
N ILE A 190 2.51 -33.04 1.74
CA ILE A 190 3.29 -31.89 1.26
C ILE A 190 4.28 -32.38 0.20
N THR A 191 4.28 -31.73 -0.96
CA THR A 191 5.20 -32.04 -2.06
C THR A 191 6.59 -31.45 -1.77
N ASP A 192 7.64 -31.95 -2.44
CA ASP A 192 9.00 -31.40 -2.26
C ASP A 192 9.09 -29.91 -2.64
N ALA A 193 8.33 -29.49 -3.66
CA ALA A 193 8.23 -28.09 -4.06
C ALA A 193 7.58 -27.23 -2.96
N GLU A 194 6.52 -27.73 -2.32
CA GLU A 194 5.85 -27.02 -1.22
C GLU A 194 6.69 -27.01 0.06
N ALA A 195 7.46 -28.07 0.31
CA ALA A 195 8.34 -28.19 1.47
C ALA A 195 9.39 -27.06 1.52
N THR A 196 9.71 -26.43 0.38
CA THR A 196 10.61 -25.27 0.33
C THR A 196 10.08 -24.03 1.05
N TYR A 197 8.77 -23.90 1.21
CA TYR A 197 8.11 -22.79 1.91
C TYR A 197 7.96 -23.05 3.42
N PHE A 198 8.16 -24.29 3.86
CA PHE A 198 7.90 -24.65 5.25
C PHE A 198 9.16 -24.66 6.10
N ARG A 199 9.00 -24.20 7.35
CA ARG A 199 9.92 -24.60 8.42
C ARG A 199 9.69 -26.08 8.71
N ARG A 200 10.76 -26.82 9.02
CA ARG A 200 10.70 -28.29 9.21
C ARG A 200 9.63 -28.74 10.22
N ASP A 201 9.49 -27.99 11.31
CA ASP A 201 8.51 -28.22 12.37
C ASP A 201 7.06 -28.06 11.88
N SER A 202 6.80 -27.15 10.95
CA SER A 202 5.48 -26.92 10.39
C SER A 202 4.99 -28.07 9.49
N ILE A 203 5.90 -28.74 8.77
CA ILE A 203 5.54 -29.87 7.89
C ILE A 203 4.94 -31.02 8.71
N LEU A 204 5.59 -31.37 9.83
CA LEU A 204 5.12 -32.45 10.71
C LEU A 204 3.75 -32.13 11.31
N LYS A 205 3.51 -30.87 11.69
CA LYS A 205 2.20 -30.44 12.19
C LYS A 205 1.10 -30.50 11.13
N VAL A 206 1.41 -30.15 9.88
CA VAL A 206 0.43 -30.26 8.79
C VAL A 206 0.09 -31.72 8.56
N TRP A 207 1.10 -32.61 8.52
CA TRP A 207 0.86 -34.04 8.41
C TRP A 207 0.02 -34.59 9.57
N GLU A 208 0.36 -34.25 10.82
CA GLU A 208 -0.41 -34.64 11.99
C GLU A 208 -1.88 -34.19 11.89
N ALA A 209 -2.12 -32.94 11.46
CA ALA A 209 -3.46 -32.42 11.27
C ALA A 209 -4.23 -33.17 10.15
N GLN A 210 -3.57 -33.50 9.05
CA GLN A 210 -4.15 -34.30 7.97
C GLN A 210 -4.55 -35.70 8.46
N GLU A 211 -3.71 -36.36 9.26
CA GLU A 211 -4.00 -37.68 9.82
C GLU A 211 -5.19 -37.65 10.78
N ARG A 212 -5.28 -36.65 11.66
CA ARG A 212 -6.43 -36.48 12.57
C ARG A 212 -7.75 -36.32 11.82
N VAL A 213 -7.74 -35.60 10.70
CA VAL A 213 -8.92 -35.45 9.84
C VAL A 213 -9.27 -36.77 9.16
N ARG A 214 -8.26 -37.50 8.66
CA ARG A 214 -8.41 -38.79 7.96
C ARG A 214 -8.93 -39.90 8.86
N GLU A 215 -8.41 -40.01 10.08
CA GLU A 215 -8.73 -41.09 11.02
C GLU A 215 -9.95 -40.78 11.89
N GLY A 216 -10.11 -39.52 12.31
CA GLY A 216 -11.14 -39.12 13.26
C GLY A 216 -12.38 -38.47 12.64
N GLY A 217 -12.41 -38.23 11.33
CA GLY A 217 -13.49 -37.47 10.67
C GLY A 217 -13.65 -36.04 11.22
N SER A 218 -12.60 -35.52 11.87
CA SER A 218 -12.63 -34.20 12.50
C SER A 218 -12.76 -33.10 11.45
N ASP A 219 -13.50 -32.05 11.78
CA ASP A 219 -13.60 -30.87 10.91
C ASP A 219 -12.20 -30.26 10.69
N PRO A 220 -11.75 -30.04 9.42
CA PRO A 220 -10.41 -29.54 9.12
C PRO A 220 -10.11 -28.19 9.79
N LEU A 221 -11.10 -27.31 9.87
CA LEU A 221 -10.93 -25.98 10.44
C LEU A 221 -10.68 -26.06 11.95
N ASN A 222 -11.48 -26.84 12.67
CA ASN A 222 -11.26 -27.09 14.10
C ASN A 222 -9.87 -27.70 14.35
N THR A 223 -9.48 -28.69 13.54
CA THR A 223 -8.17 -29.34 13.65
C THR A 223 -7.02 -28.35 13.45
N VAL A 224 -7.12 -27.45 12.46
CA VAL A 224 -6.13 -26.38 12.25
C VAL A 224 -6.03 -25.48 13.47
N PHE A 225 -7.15 -25.01 14.02
CA PHE A 225 -7.12 -24.17 15.21
C PHE A 225 -6.57 -24.87 16.44
N ASP A 226 -6.74 -26.19 16.56
CA ASP A 226 -6.21 -26.97 17.67
C ASP A 226 -4.70 -27.21 17.53
N VAL A 227 -4.23 -27.65 16.35
CA VAL A 227 -2.81 -27.99 16.11
C VAL A 227 -1.93 -26.74 15.98
N PHE A 228 -2.44 -25.67 15.35
CA PHE A 228 -1.69 -24.44 15.06
C PHE A 228 -2.10 -23.24 15.93
N ASN A 229 -2.75 -23.48 17.07
CA ASN A 229 -3.23 -22.43 17.97
C ASN A 229 -2.13 -21.40 18.33
N ALA A 230 -0.92 -21.88 18.62
CA ALA A 230 0.19 -21.02 19.04
C ALA A 230 0.66 -20.10 17.91
N GLU A 231 0.81 -20.64 16.70
CA GLU A 231 1.19 -19.90 15.49
C GLU A 231 0.11 -18.89 15.11
N ILE A 232 -1.16 -19.31 15.09
CA ILE A 232 -2.30 -18.46 14.76
C ILE A 232 -2.39 -17.30 15.76
N ARG A 233 -2.31 -17.56 17.07
CA ARG A 233 -2.33 -16.50 18.10
C ARG A 233 -1.12 -15.57 18.02
N LYS A 234 0.05 -16.09 17.65
CA LYS A 234 1.22 -15.25 17.43
C LYS A 234 0.94 -14.28 16.28
N VAL A 235 0.54 -14.80 15.12
CA VAL A 235 0.25 -13.97 13.94
C VAL A 235 -0.90 -13.00 14.19
N GLU A 236 -1.95 -13.43 14.88
CA GLU A 236 -3.08 -12.57 15.26
C GLU A 236 -2.62 -11.36 16.08
N ARG A 237 -1.82 -11.58 17.14
CA ARG A 237 -1.29 -10.50 17.98
C ARG A 237 -0.46 -9.49 17.19
N GLU A 238 0.42 -9.97 16.33
CA GLU A 238 1.26 -9.10 15.49
C GLU A 238 0.45 -8.39 14.40
N SER A 239 -0.58 -9.06 13.87
CA SER A 239 -1.43 -8.52 12.81
C SER A 239 -2.31 -7.36 13.28
N ASN A 240 -2.66 -7.31 14.57
CA ASN A 240 -3.53 -6.29 15.15
C ASN A 240 -3.02 -4.86 14.95
N VAL A 241 -1.70 -4.67 14.80
CA VAL A 241 -1.08 -3.36 14.53
C VAL A 241 -1.51 -2.80 13.17
N TYR A 242 -1.83 -3.68 12.21
CA TYR A 242 -2.17 -3.31 10.83
C TYR A 242 -3.68 -3.23 10.57
N GLY A 243 -4.50 -3.57 11.57
CA GLY A 243 -5.95 -3.67 11.42
C GLY A 243 -6.41 -4.92 10.67
N ALA A 244 -7.72 -5.06 10.51
CA ALA A 244 -8.30 -6.22 9.84
C ALA A 244 -8.07 -6.15 8.32
N VAL A 245 -7.57 -7.26 7.76
CA VAL A 245 -7.46 -7.48 6.32
C VAL A 245 -8.43 -8.57 5.92
N THR A 246 -9.22 -8.35 4.86
CA THR A 246 -10.09 -9.37 4.28
C THR A 246 -9.47 -9.89 2.99
N VAL A 247 -9.53 -11.21 2.80
CA VAL A 247 -9.09 -11.89 1.58
C VAL A 247 -10.20 -12.80 1.09
N SER A 248 -10.31 -13.01 -0.22
CA SER A 248 -11.32 -13.90 -0.77
C SER A 248 -11.01 -15.36 -0.44
N GLY A 249 -12.04 -16.20 -0.39
CA GLY A 249 -11.90 -17.65 -0.16
C GLY A 249 -11.69 -18.06 1.30
N TRP A 250 -11.45 -17.13 2.23
CA TRP A 250 -11.48 -17.40 3.67
C TRP A 250 -12.87 -17.13 4.26
N PRO A 251 -13.53 -18.08 4.93
CA PRO A 251 -14.85 -17.84 5.52
C PRO A 251 -14.75 -16.97 6.79
N PRO A 252 -15.27 -15.72 6.80
CA PRO A 252 -15.17 -14.84 7.95
C PRO A 252 -16.05 -15.27 9.14
N GLU A 253 -17.10 -16.07 8.92
CA GLU A 253 -18.10 -16.39 9.95
C GLU A 253 -17.65 -17.45 10.97
N ARG A 254 -16.71 -18.34 10.63
CA ARG A 254 -16.29 -19.43 11.55
C ARG A 254 -15.09 -19.08 12.44
N SER A 255 -14.26 -18.11 12.05
CA SER A 255 -13.11 -17.65 12.85
C SER A 255 -13.51 -16.91 14.12
N LEU A 256 -14.69 -16.27 14.14
CA LEU A 256 -15.20 -15.50 15.28
C LEU A 256 -15.79 -16.38 16.39
N VAL A 257 -16.25 -17.59 16.06
CA VAL A 257 -17.00 -18.45 16.98
C VAL A 257 -16.11 -19.03 18.09
N ARG A 258 -14.83 -19.32 17.82
CA ARG A 258 -13.90 -19.81 18.85
C ARG A 258 -13.35 -18.70 19.75
N THR A 259 -13.22 -17.48 19.26
CA THR A 259 -12.80 -16.31 20.09
C THR A 259 -13.88 -15.93 21.10
N ALA A 260 -15.16 -16.08 20.74
CA ALA A 260 -16.29 -15.86 21.65
C ALA A 260 -16.46 -16.99 22.69
N ALA A 261 -16.18 -18.25 22.31
CA ALA A 261 -16.34 -19.41 23.19
C ALA A 261 -15.29 -19.49 24.32
N ALA A 262 -14.12 -18.85 24.16
CA ALA A 262 -13.09 -18.80 25.21
C ALA A 262 -13.34 -17.72 26.28
N THR A 263 -14.34 -16.84 26.11
CA THR A 263 -14.57 -15.69 27.02
C THR A 263 -15.95 -15.68 27.68
N THR A 264 -16.86 -16.60 27.36
CA THR A 264 -18.24 -16.51 27.88
C THR A 264 -18.62 -17.69 28.76
N SER A 265 -18.13 -17.68 30.00
CA SER A 265 -18.99 -18.04 31.13
C SER A 265 -19.72 -16.77 31.57
N ALA A 266 -21.05 -16.85 31.64
CA ALA A 266 -22.02 -15.79 31.96
C ALA A 266 -22.39 -14.86 30.79
N GLY A 267 -23.67 -14.93 30.41
CA GLY A 267 -24.21 -14.30 29.22
C GLY A 267 -24.32 -12.78 29.29
N ALA A 268 -24.14 -12.18 28.12
CA ALA A 268 -24.77 -10.92 27.73
C ALA A 268 -24.78 -10.86 26.20
N ILE A 269 -25.98 -10.81 25.62
CA ILE A 269 -26.17 -10.45 24.22
C ILE A 269 -25.81 -8.96 24.10
N ILE A 270 -24.69 -8.64 23.46
CA ILE A 270 -24.35 -7.25 23.11
C ILE A 270 -23.93 -7.20 21.64
N SER A 271 -24.75 -6.52 20.84
CA SER A 271 -24.50 -6.16 19.45
C SER A 271 -23.17 -5.39 19.29
N PRO A 272 -22.47 -5.52 18.16
CA PRO A 272 -21.16 -4.88 17.99
C PRO A 272 -21.32 -3.37 17.75
N SER A 273 -20.96 -2.58 18.75
CA SER A 273 -20.69 -1.14 18.63
C SER A 273 -19.22 -0.97 18.23
N TYR A 274 -18.98 -0.39 17.06
CA TYR A 274 -17.67 0.00 16.58
C TYR A 274 -17.13 1.14 17.46
N GLY A 275 -16.04 0.88 18.19
CA GLY A 275 -15.36 1.85 19.02
C GLY A 275 -13.86 1.87 18.75
N TYR A 276 -13.37 2.99 18.23
CA TYR A 276 -11.96 3.36 18.23
C TYR A 276 -11.36 3.12 19.63
N SER A 277 -10.27 2.35 19.72
CA SER A 277 -9.54 2.15 20.98
C SER A 277 -8.09 2.61 20.85
N GLN A 278 -7.68 3.29 21.92
CA GLN A 278 -6.51 4.16 22.01
C GLN A 278 -5.17 3.41 21.93
N ARG A 279 -4.20 4.07 21.30
CA ARG A 279 -2.78 3.70 21.25
C ARG A 279 -2.23 3.43 22.65
N ARG A 280 -1.77 2.21 22.90
CA ARG A 280 -0.73 1.93 23.91
C ARG A 280 0.61 1.84 23.20
N GLN A 281 1.57 2.63 23.66
CA GLN A 281 2.97 2.51 23.26
C GLN A 281 3.50 1.16 23.75
N VAL A 282 4.03 0.35 22.83
CA VAL A 282 4.76 -0.88 23.14
C VAL A 282 6.23 -0.62 22.80
N PRO A 283 7.19 -0.89 23.72
CA PRO A 283 8.60 -0.71 23.42
C PRO A 283 9.06 -1.70 22.35
N LEU A 284 9.78 -1.20 21.34
CA LEU A 284 10.41 -1.99 20.29
C LEU A 284 11.41 -2.97 20.93
N THR A 285 11.11 -4.27 20.84
CA THR A 285 12.06 -5.31 21.22
C THR A 285 13.02 -5.60 20.06
N GLN A 286 14.26 -5.82 20.45
CA GLN A 286 15.48 -5.93 19.68
C GLN A 286 15.53 -7.23 18.84
N SER A 287 14.70 -7.36 17.81
CA SER A 287 14.67 -8.58 16.96
C SER A 287 14.89 -8.35 15.47
N LEU A 288 15.37 -7.18 15.03
CA LEU A 288 15.72 -6.92 13.62
C LEU A 288 17.24 -6.93 13.33
N ARG A 289 18.03 -7.69 14.11
CA ARG A 289 19.39 -8.08 13.72
C ARG A 289 19.40 -9.56 13.33
N ARG A 290 19.06 -9.83 12.07
CA ARG A 290 19.46 -10.98 11.26
C ARG A 290 18.49 -10.99 10.08
N TYR A 291 18.81 -10.20 9.06
CA TYR A 291 18.86 -10.56 7.64
C TYR A 291 19.50 -9.36 6.92
#